data_AF-A0A813P5M0-F1
#
_entry.id   AF-A0A813P5M0-F1
#
_cell.length_a   1.000
_cell.length_b   1.000
_cell.length_c   1.000
_cell.angle_alpha   90.00
_cell.angle_beta   90.00
_cell.angle_gamma   90.00
#
_symmetry.space_group_name_H-M   'P 1'
#
loop_
_entity.id
_entity.type
_entity.pdbx_description
1 polymer ?
#
loop_
_entity_poly.entity_id
_entity_poly.type
_entity_poly.pdbx_seq_one_letter_code
_entity_poly.pdbx_strand_id
1 'polypeptide(L)'
;MHLIFYLFVFVIIGNGVHMHMCLWSPMQRGEFDISTPGAHPCYRKIAPCGNINASSSSPRTSLVAGSKYNVEFQQNLNHYYTGQPGTLDVSFAVGLNPSENDFRVLHSFSDYNSMNQITQTNFSIEINLPNEPCNECVLRVRYLSNNPEEADHGTTFHQCSDIKLTQGSLNTLKEDKEHKIELIKKINKQRNDDPHDCCVPDSYVNAFFHSIPAIDYRSEGLIFYDQKARQMRVTVTVNGGHGNTTYDSVFDMWMNFTSGYQYYYNRNTGKCDLYGLDYWNDWCFGNKYNQSEDFVAADIPCSSPFGPSHQCNQWRNGEFLFETYASDKCLPSSISRPSGERINYVEGRIGPILPSTFVPNPACLKQKKMKHASPRWMQFHF
;
A
#
# COMPACT_ATOMS: atom_id res chain seq x y z
N MET A 1 15.41 -48.50 37.34
CA MET A 1 15.30 -48.49 35.86
C MET A 1 14.64 -47.16 35.50
N HIS A 2 15.48 -46.17 35.16
CA HIS A 2 15.13 -44.75 34.96
C HIS A 2 14.23 -44.59 33.71
N LEU A 3 13.03 -44.00 33.78
CA LEU A 3 12.71 -42.57 33.90
C LEU A 3 13.41 -41.71 32.84
N ILE A 4 12.83 -41.63 31.63
CA ILE A 4 12.86 -40.49 30.70
C ILE A 4 11.64 -40.68 29.77
N PHE A 5 10.54 -39.99 30.10
CA PHE A 5 9.43 -39.78 29.17
C PHE A 5 9.74 -38.45 28.48
N TYR A 6 10.15 -38.51 27.22
CA TYR A 6 10.44 -37.33 26.41
C TYR A 6 9.16 -36.53 26.19
N LEU A 7 9.03 -35.43 26.95
CA LEU A 7 8.08 -34.36 26.66
C LEU A 7 8.57 -33.65 25.40
N PHE A 8 8.16 -34.14 24.22
CA PHE A 8 8.24 -33.38 22.98
C PHE A 8 7.23 -32.23 23.09
N VAL A 9 7.65 -31.14 23.72
CA VAL A 9 7.00 -29.85 23.55
C VAL A 9 7.28 -29.46 22.11
N PHE A 10 6.31 -29.73 21.24
CA PHE A 10 6.23 -29.14 19.92
C PHE A 10 6.06 -27.63 20.14
N VAL A 11 7.17 -26.91 20.29
CA VAL A 11 7.20 -25.46 20.16
C VAL A 11 6.96 -25.19 18.68
N ILE A 12 5.69 -25.14 18.30
CA ILE A 12 5.29 -24.47 17.07
C ILE A 12 5.63 -23.01 17.32
N ILE A 13 6.85 -22.63 16.90
CA ILE A 13 7.20 -21.22 16.71
C ILE A 13 6.28 -20.76 15.58
N GLY A 14 5.09 -20.28 15.97
CA GLY A 14 4.22 -19.54 15.10
C GLY A 14 5.00 -18.33 14.66
N ASN A 15 5.56 -18.38 13.45
CA ASN A 15 5.99 -17.17 12.76
C ASN A 15 4.68 -16.47 12.40
N GLY A 16 4.14 -15.72 13.36
CA GLY A 16 3.00 -14.85 13.14
C GLY A 16 3.39 -13.93 12.01
N VAL A 17 2.64 -13.96 10.93
CA VAL A 17 2.92 -13.06 9.84
C VAL A 17 2.20 -11.79 10.14
N HIS A 18 3.01 -10.76 10.10
CA HIS A 18 2.64 -9.46 10.53
C HIS A 18 2.21 -8.66 9.29
N MET A 19 1.29 -7.74 9.47
CA MET A 19 0.68 -6.85 8.51
C MET A 19 0.75 -5.41 8.99
N HIS A 20 1.20 -4.49 8.15
CA HIS A 20 2.05 -3.43 8.70
C HIS A 20 1.71 -2.05 8.21
N MET A 21 1.45 -1.16 9.15
CA MET A 21 1.38 0.27 8.91
C MET A 21 2.21 0.99 9.96
N CYS A 22 2.99 1.99 9.57
CA CYS A 22 3.77 2.81 10.49
C CYS A 22 3.54 4.29 10.23
N LEU A 23 3.31 5.08 11.29
CA LEU A 23 3.05 6.52 11.23
C LEU A 23 4.28 7.27 11.76
N TRP A 24 4.84 8.19 10.97
CA TRP A 24 6.06 8.93 11.37
C TRP A 24 5.87 10.44 11.48
N SER A 25 4.82 11.00 10.86
CA SER A 25 4.47 12.42 10.99
C SER A 25 2.96 12.54 11.28
N PRO A 26 2.55 12.80 12.54
CA PRO A 26 3.40 12.92 13.71
C PRO A 26 3.87 11.53 14.16
N MET A 27 4.99 11.43 14.88
CA MET A 27 5.59 10.13 15.23
C MET A 27 4.62 9.25 16.03
N GLN A 28 4.47 7.98 15.63
CA GLN A 28 3.64 7.02 16.36
C GLN A 28 4.15 6.78 17.80
N ARG A 29 3.27 6.26 18.65
CA ARG A 29 3.65 5.75 19.98
C ARG A 29 4.65 4.59 19.85
N GLY A 30 5.56 4.44 20.82
CA GLY A 30 6.45 3.28 20.93
C GLY A 30 7.55 3.23 19.86
N GLU A 31 7.99 2.01 19.54
CA GLU A 31 9.04 1.79 18.53
C GLU A 31 8.58 2.17 17.12
N PHE A 32 9.54 2.42 16.24
CA PHE A 32 9.33 2.78 14.84
C PHE A 32 10.44 2.18 13.97
N ASP A 33 10.04 1.50 12.88
CA ASP A 33 10.94 1.01 11.85
C ASP A 33 10.17 0.84 10.53
N ILE A 34 10.59 1.54 9.48
CA ILE A 34 10.05 1.42 8.12
C ILE A 34 11.10 0.93 7.12
N SER A 35 12.28 0.54 7.60
CA SER A 35 13.40 0.12 6.75
C SER A 35 13.22 -1.28 6.17
N THR A 36 12.43 -2.11 6.86
CA THR A 36 12.24 -3.51 6.51
C THR A 36 10.77 -3.77 6.17
N PRO A 37 10.47 -4.46 5.06
CA PRO A 37 9.15 -5.03 4.83
C PRO A 37 8.74 -5.91 6.00
N GLY A 38 7.54 -5.67 6.46
CA GLY A 38 6.97 -6.34 7.60
C GLY A 38 7.67 -6.12 8.94
N ALA A 39 8.10 -4.89 9.23
CA ALA A 39 8.74 -4.55 10.50
C ALA A 39 7.75 -4.60 11.68
N HIS A 40 8.12 -5.32 12.76
CA HIS A 40 7.25 -5.58 13.92
C HIS A 40 6.57 -4.32 14.53
N PRO A 41 7.22 -3.14 14.65
CA PRO A 41 6.56 -1.95 15.20
C PRO A 41 5.34 -1.47 14.40
N CYS A 42 5.25 -1.86 13.13
CA CYS A 42 4.13 -1.54 12.25
C CYS A 42 2.93 -2.51 12.43
N TYR A 43 3.10 -3.61 13.19
CA TYR A 43 2.08 -4.64 13.42
C TYR A 43 1.22 -4.37 14.65
N ARG A 44 0.13 -3.61 14.49
CA ARG A 44 -0.69 -3.17 15.63
C ARG A 44 -2.18 -3.41 15.42
N LYS A 45 -2.66 -4.61 15.77
CA LYS A 45 -4.06 -5.00 15.55
C LYS A 45 -5.04 -4.63 16.67
N ILE A 46 -4.55 -4.44 17.88
CA ILE A 46 -5.43 -4.20 19.04
C ILE A 46 -5.88 -2.75 19.06
N ALA A 47 -7.18 -2.51 18.92
CA ALA A 47 -7.76 -1.16 18.96
C ALA A 47 -7.52 -0.45 20.32
N PRO A 48 -7.52 0.91 20.33
CA PRO A 48 -7.51 1.79 19.16
C PRO A 48 -6.09 2.19 18.73
N CYS A 49 -5.05 1.77 19.48
CA CYS A 49 -3.67 2.24 19.36
C CYS A 49 -2.63 1.10 19.43
N GLY A 50 -2.99 -0.11 19.04
CA GLY A 50 -2.07 -1.25 19.01
C GLY A 50 -1.69 -1.82 20.38
N ASN A 51 -2.55 -1.69 21.38
CA ASN A 51 -2.23 -2.00 22.79
C ASN A 51 -1.07 -1.16 23.37
N ILE A 52 -0.84 0.05 22.83
CA ILE A 52 0.16 0.99 23.34
C ILE A 52 -0.55 2.21 23.95
N ASN A 53 -0.51 2.28 25.28
CA ASN A 53 -1.03 3.41 26.03
C ASN A 53 0.01 4.53 26.12
N ALA A 54 -0.45 5.77 26.02
CA ALA A 54 0.35 6.94 26.31
C ALA A 54 0.36 7.26 27.81
N SER A 55 1.40 7.97 28.26
CA SER A 55 1.47 8.57 29.59
C SER A 55 1.39 10.10 29.49
N SER A 56 1.07 10.76 30.60
CA SER A 56 1.09 12.23 30.66
C SER A 56 2.48 12.80 30.30
N SER A 57 3.55 12.04 30.52
CA SER A 57 4.93 12.40 30.17
C SER A 57 5.36 12.06 28.74
N SER A 58 4.53 11.38 27.94
CA SER A 58 4.87 11.04 26.55
C SER A 58 5.16 12.30 25.72
N PRO A 59 6.20 12.28 24.86
CA PRO A 59 6.43 13.36 23.89
C PRO A 59 5.19 13.58 23.01
N ARG A 60 4.89 14.85 22.72
CA ARG A 60 3.75 15.24 21.88
C ARG A 60 4.18 16.20 20.79
N THR A 61 3.72 15.97 19.57
CA THR A 61 3.88 16.94 18.49
C THR A 61 2.92 18.10 18.72
N SER A 62 3.45 19.33 18.81
CA SER A 62 2.63 20.53 18.94
C SER A 62 2.23 21.04 17.56
N LEU A 63 0.92 21.11 17.31
CA LEU A 63 0.31 21.56 16.06
C LEU A 63 -0.67 22.72 16.35
N VAL A 64 -1.11 23.41 15.31
CA VAL A 64 -2.03 24.55 15.44
C VAL A 64 -3.46 24.09 15.21
N ALA A 65 -4.36 24.34 16.16
CA ALA A 65 -5.78 24.04 16.02
C ALA A 65 -6.37 24.78 14.81
N GLY A 66 -7.18 24.08 14.00
CA GLY A 66 -7.80 24.63 12.80
C GLY A 66 -6.88 24.78 11.59
N SER A 67 -5.59 24.39 11.68
CA SER A 67 -4.69 24.43 10.52
C SER A 67 -4.80 23.17 9.66
N LYS A 68 -4.26 23.26 8.44
CA LYS A 68 -3.93 22.07 7.65
C LYS A 68 -2.68 21.40 8.20
N TYR A 69 -2.57 20.09 8.05
CA TYR A 69 -1.40 19.31 8.43
C TYR A 69 -1.28 18.06 7.55
N ASN A 70 -0.05 17.72 7.17
CA ASN A 70 0.23 16.50 6.40
C ASN A 70 0.57 15.36 7.35
N VAL A 71 -0.27 14.33 7.35
CA VAL A 71 -0.03 13.09 8.07
C VAL A 71 0.74 12.14 7.16
N GLU A 72 1.90 11.69 7.63
CA GLU A 72 2.80 10.85 6.85
C GLU A 72 2.99 9.47 7.48
N PHE A 73 2.68 8.43 6.72
CA PHE A 73 2.72 7.05 7.17
C PHE A 73 3.05 6.09 6.04
N GLN A 74 3.52 4.89 6.36
CA GLN A 74 3.84 3.83 5.42
C GLN A 74 2.82 2.70 5.59
N GLN A 75 2.15 2.31 4.52
CA GLN A 75 1.60 0.96 4.41
C GLN A 75 2.76 0.03 4.05
N ASN A 76 3.34 -0.57 5.08
CA ASN A 76 4.59 -1.32 4.99
C ASN A 76 4.37 -2.70 4.33
N LEU A 77 3.20 -3.31 4.53
CA LEU A 77 2.68 -4.39 3.69
C LEU A 77 1.23 -4.07 3.28
N ASN A 78 0.89 -4.37 2.02
CA ASN A 78 -0.47 -4.29 1.52
C ASN A 78 -1.19 -5.62 1.76
N HIS A 79 -2.47 -5.55 2.12
CA HIS A 79 -3.34 -6.72 2.32
C HIS A 79 -4.66 -6.59 1.58
N TYR A 80 -4.58 -5.94 0.43
CA TYR A 80 -5.72 -5.67 -0.43
C TYR A 80 -6.55 -6.94 -0.70
N TYR A 81 -7.87 -6.81 -0.51
CA TYR A 81 -8.83 -7.87 -0.76
C TYR A 81 -9.82 -7.49 -1.85
N THR A 82 -9.79 -8.22 -2.96
CA THR A 82 -10.60 -7.93 -4.16
C THR A 82 -12.10 -8.04 -3.91
N GLY A 83 -12.53 -8.99 -3.07
CA GLY A 83 -13.95 -9.22 -2.79
C GLY A 83 -14.60 -8.07 -2.02
N GLN A 84 -13.83 -7.43 -1.16
CA GLN A 84 -14.24 -6.26 -0.40
C GLN A 84 -12.99 -5.45 -0.06
N PRO A 85 -12.62 -4.46 -0.89
CA PRO A 85 -11.43 -3.67 -0.63
C PRO A 85 -11.45 -3.01 0.74
N GLY A 86 -10.25 -2.84 1.28
CA GLY A 86 -10.03 -2.17 2.54
C GLY A 86 -10.26 -0.67 2.48
N THR A 87 -10.04 -0.01 3.61
CA THR A 87 -10.03 1.45 3.73
C THR A 87 -8.90 1.89 4.64
N LEU A 88 -8.30 3.04 4.35
CA LEU A 88 -7.39 3.74 5.24
C LEU A 88 -8.04 5.04 5.70
N ASP A 89 -7.96 5.33 7.00
CA ASP A 89 -8.47 6.58 7.55
C ASP A 89 -7.48 7.26 8.50
N VAL A 90 -7.55 8.58 8.53
CA VAL A 90 -6.94 9.43 9.54
C VAL A 90 -8.05 9.94 10.44
N SER A 91 -7.97 9.64 11.72
CA SER A 91 -8.97 9.98 12.73
C SER A 91 -8.36 10.71 13.92
N PHE A 92 -9.20 11.42 14.68
CA PHE A 92 -8.80 12.26 15.81
C PHE A 92 -9.69 11.99 17.03
N ALA A 93 -9.10 12.01 18.22
CA ALA A 93 -9.83 12.00 19.49
C ALA A 93 -9.15 12.89 20.54
N VAL A 94 -9.93 13.38 21.50
CA VAL A 94 -9.43 14.12 22.67
C VAL A 94 -9.15 13.15 23.81
N GLY A 95 -8.13 13.43 24.61
CA GLY A 95 -7.70 12.63 25.74
C GLY A 95 -6.45 11.81 25.46
N LEU A 96 -5.88 11.25 26.51
CA LEU A 96 -4.60 10.52 26.44
C LEU A 96 -4.74 9.11 25.86
N ASN A 97 -5.77 8.37 26.28
CA ASN A 97 -6.03 6.99 25.85
C ASN A 97 -7.52 6.86 25.49
N PRO A 98 -7.95 7.51 24.39
CA PRO A 98 -9.33 7.46 23.93
C PRO A 98 -9.75 6.03 23.62
N SER A 99 -11.04 5.74 23.74
CA SER A 99 -11.66 4.49 23.26
C SER A 99 -11.94 4.56 21.76
N GLU A 100 -12.25 3.42 21.12
CA GLU A 100 -12.56 3.38 19.67
C GLU A 100 -13.68 4.36 19.28
N ASN A 101 -14.70 4.51 20.13
CA ASN A 101 -15.87 5.34 19.86
C ASN A 101 -15.60 6.85 19.99
N ASP A 102 -14.47 7.25 20.57
CA ASP A 102 -14.11 8.67 20.73
C ASP A 102 -13.48 9.26 19.46
N PHE A 103 -13.07 8.40 18.52
CA PHE A 103 -12.43 8.82 17.28
C PHE A 103 -13.44 9.32 16.25
N ARG A 104 -13.19 10.51 15.72
CA ARG A 104 -13.87 11.04 14.52
C ARG A 104 -12.91 11.02 13.33
N VAL A 105 -13.40 10.56 12.19
CA VAL A 105 -12.63 10.51 10.94
C VAL A 105 -12.44 11.94 10.40
N LEU A 106 -11.20 12.30 10.09
CA LEU A 106 -10.82 13.55 9.43
C LEU A 106 -10.64 13.37 7.92
N HIS A 107 -10.12 12.22 7.51
CA HIS A 107 -9.93 11.85 6.11
C HIS A 107 -10.00 10.33 5.96
N SER A 108 -10.49 9.84 4.82
CA SER A 108 -10.58 8.42 4.50
C SER A 108 -10.44 8.23 2.99
N PHE A 109 -9.82 7.13 2.59
CA PHE A 109 -9.71 6.68 1.21
C PHE A 109 -9.69 5.14 1.16
N SER A 110 -10.04 4.57 0.02
CA SER A 110 -10.04 3.12 -0.18
C SER A 110 -8.62 2.60 -0.24
N ASP A 111 -8.45 1.35 0.19
CA ASP A 111 -7.24 0.61 -0.08
C ASP A 111 -7.07 0.41 -1.59
N TYR A 112 -5.85 0.16 -2.03
CA TYR A 112 -5.53 0.09 -3.45
C TYR A 112 -4.80 -1.21 -3.79
N ASN A 113 -5.04 -1.71 -4.99
CA ASN A 113 -4.39 -2.92 -5.46
C ASN A 113 -3.01 -2.59 -6.03
N SER A 114 -1.96 -2.84 -5.27
CA SER A 114 -0.58 -2.71 -5.72
C SER A 114 -0.06 -3.91 -6.52
N MET A 115 -0.87 -4.98 -6.69
CA MET A 115 -0.47 -6.26 -7.30
C MET A 115 0.69 -6.97 -6.59
N ASN A 116 1.07 -6.52 -5.40
CA ASN A 116 2.18 -7.06 -4.61
C ASN A 116 1.96 -6.69 -3.14
N GLN A 117 2.15 -7.64 -2.24
CA GLN A 117 2.04 -7.43 -0.79
C GLN A 117 3.17 -6.52 -0.25
N ILE A 118 4.36 -6.59 -0.84
CA ILE A 118 5.54 -5.85 -0.37
C ILE A 118 5.66 -4.56 -1.17
N THR A 119 4.96 -3.53 -0.71
CA THR A 119 4.93 -2.21 -1.38
C THR A 119 5.73 -1.15 -0.66
N GLN A 120 5.76 -1.18 0.68
CA GLN A 120 6.31 -0.11 1.52
C GLN A 120 5.84 1.29 1.07
N THR A 121 4.52 1.42 0.86
CA THR A 121 3.92 2.62 0.27
C THR A 121 3.87 3.75 1.27
N ASN A 122 4.58 4.83 0.99
CA ASN A 122 4.56 6.05 1.79
C ASN A 122 3.38 6.94 1.37
N PHE A 123 2.55 7.39 2.30
CA PHE A 123 1.42 8.32 2.10
C PHE A 123 1.72 9.68 2.74
N SER A 124 1.20 10.76 2.15
CA SER A 124 1.27 12.12 2.72
C SER A 124 -0.10 12.80 2.63
N ILE A 125 -0.96 12.55 3.62
CA ILE A 125 -2.36 12.95 3.58
C ILE A 125 -2.57 14.31 4.25
N GLU A 126 -3.01 15.31 3.48
CA GLU A 126 -3.43 16.61 4.04
C GLU A 126 -4.78 16.47 4.75
N ILE A 127 -4.80 16.82 6.05
CA ILE A 127 -6.01 16.86 6.88
C ILE A 127 -6.27 18.27 7.40
N ASN A 128 -7.53 18.59 7.64
CA ASN A 128 -7.92 19.78 8.40
C ASN A 128 -7.98 19.43 9.88
N LEU A 129 -7.05 19.98 10.68
CA LEU A 129 -7.06 19.77 12.12
C LEU A 129 -8.29 20.45 12.73
N PRO A 130 -8.91 19.82 13.74
CA PRO A 130 -9.99 20.45 14.48
C PRO A 130 -9.61 21.82 15.06
N ASN A 131 -10.51 22.80 14.96
CA ASN A 131 -10.35 24.10 15.63
C ASN A 131 -10.76 24.02 17.11
N GLU A 132 -10.18 23.06 17.83
CA GLU A 132 -10.36 22.89 19.28
C GLU A 132 -8.97 22.63 19.89
N PRO A 133 -8.46 23.54 20.73
CA PRO A 133 -7.21 23.29 21.44
C PRO A 133 -7.33 22.09 22.37
N CYS A 134 -6.28 21.28 22.43
CA CYS A 134 -6.19 20.14 23.33
C CYS A 134 -4.74 19.97 23.80
N ASN A 135 -4.55 19.79 25.10
CA ASN A 135 -3.25 19.44 25.67
C ASN A 135 -2.91 17.97 25.44
N GLU A 136 -3.93 17.13 25.36
CA GLU A 136 -3.84 15.70 25.18
C GLU A 136 -4.88 15.29 24.13
N CYS A 137 -4.40 14.93 22.96
CA CYS A 137 -5.22 14.43 21.88
C CYS A 137 -4.40 13.47 21.03
N VAL A 138 -5.10 12.65 20.26
CA VAL A 138 -4.52 11.55 19.50
C VAL A 138 -4.93 11.69 18.05
N LEU A 139 -3.94 11.69 17.17
CA LEU A 139 -4.16 11.36 15.76
C LEU A 139 -3.94 9.87 15.57
N ARG A 140 -4.80 9.25 14.78
CA ARG A 140 -4.71 7.83 14.45
C ARG A 140 -4.74 7.67 12.95
N VAL A 141 -3.84 6.83 12.43
CA VAL A 141 -4.03 6.20 11.14
C VAL A 141 -4.56 4.79 11.38
N ARG A 142 -5.61 4.42 10.66
CA ARG A 142 -6.20 3.08 10.71
C ARG A 142 -6.24 2.49 9.30
N TYR A 143 -5.81 1.24 9.16
CA TYR A 143 -5.96 0.47 7.93
C TYR A 143 -6.87 -0.71 8.22
N LEU A 144 -8.04 -0.75 7.59
CA LEU A 144 -8.96 -1.87 7.60
C LEU A 144 -8.78 -2.61 6.27
N SER A 145 -8.16 -3.79 6.26
CA SER A 145 -7.89 -4.53 5.01
C SER A 145 -9.11 -5.28 4.46
N ASN A 146 -10.07 -5.61 5.33
CA ASN A 146 -11.21 -6.50 5.04
C ASN A 146 -10.82 -7.90 4.55
N ASN A 147 -9.54 -8.28 4.60
CA ASN A 147 -9.09 -9.59 4.12
C ASN A 147 -9.47 -10.70 5.12
N PRO A 148 -10.36 -11.64 4.76
CA PRO A 148 -10.88 -12.65 5.68
C PRO A 148 -9.83 -13.67 6.15
N GLU A 149 -8.63 -13.68 5.57
CA GLU A 149 -7.53 -14.54 6.00
C GLU A 149 -6.76 -14.02 7.22
N GLU A 150 -6.99 -12.77 7.62
CA GLU A 150 -6.29 -12.11 8.73
C GLU A 150 -6.89 -12.39 10.11
N ALA A 151 -7.39 -13.60 10.30
CA ALA A 151 -8.30 -13.93 11.40
C ALA A 151 -7.66 -13.95 12.80
N ASP A 152 -6.34 -13.81 12.93
CA ASP A 152 -5.63 -13.96 14.21
C ASP A 152 -6.02 -12.87 15.24
N HIS A 153 -6.20 -11.62 14.81
CA HIS A 153 -6.66 -10.51 15.67
C HIS A 153 -7.55 -9.49 14.95
N GLY A 154 -8.22 -9.89 13.86
CA GLY A 154 -9.03 -9.02 13.02
C GLY A 154 -8.24 -8.42 11.85
N THR A 155 -8.96 -7.68 11.00
CA THR A 155 -8.49 -7.12 9.71
C THR A 155 -8.05 -5.66 9.81
N THR A 156 -7.75 -5.18 11.02
CA THR A 156 -7.56 -3.75 11.28
C THR A 156 -6.23 -3.49 11.95
N PHE A 157 -5.54 -2.44 11.48
CA PHE A 157 -4.25 -1.97 11.97
C PHE A 157 -4.39 -0.55 12.47
N HIS A 158 -3.78 -0.26 13.61
CA HIS A 158 -3.94 0.97 14.34
C HIS A 158 -2.60 1.59 14.70
N GLN A 159 -2.33 2.81 14.22
CA GLN A 159 -1.18 3.59 14.63
C GLN A 159 -1.65 4.92 15.21
N CYS A 160 -1.32 5.15 16.48
CA CYS A 160 -1.64 6.40 17.18
C CYS A 160 -0.38 7.25 17.35
N SER A 161 -0.55 8.56 17.27
CA SER A 161 0.44 9.56 17.62
C SER A 161 -0.16 10.57 18.60
N ASP A 162 0.60 10.90 19.65
CA ASP A 162 0.17 11.86 20.66
C ASP A 162 0.49 13.28 20.18
N ILE A 163 -0.53 14.13 20.18
CA ILE A 163 -0.41 15.52 19.72
C ILE A 163 -0.95 16.49 20.77
N LYS A 164 -0.56 17.76 20.60
CA LYS A 164 -1.12 18.91 21.31
C LYS A 164 -1.58 19.91 20.26
N LEU A 165 -2.86 20.30 20.29
CA LEU A 165 -3.36 21.40 19.48
C LEU A 165 -3.33 22.69 20.29
N THR A 166 -2.49 23.65 19.87
CA THR A 166 -2.46 24.99 20.45
C THR A 166 -3.45 25.90 19.72
N GLN A 167 -4.01 26.88 20.42
CA GLN A 167 -4.91 27.85 19.80
C GLN A 167 -4.15 28.64 18.72
N GLY A 168 -4.62 28.58 17.47
CA GLY A 168 -4.14 29.46 16.41
C GLY A 168 -4.51 30.91 16.70
N SER A 169 -3.67 31.87 16.25
CA SER A 169 -4.03 33.29 16.31
C SER A 169 -5.33 33.52 15.53
N LEU A 170 -6.32 34.15 16.15
CA LEU A 170 -7.69 34.39 15.66
C LEU A 170 -7.82 35.09 14.27
N ASN A 171 -6.72 35.42 13.60
CA ASN A 171 -6.71 36.24 12.39
C ASN A 171 -7.01 35.51 11.08
N THR A 172 -7.22 34.19 11.09
CA THR A 172 -7.42 33.40 9.84
C THR A 172 -8.84 32.85 9.65
N LEU A 173 -9.80 33.18 10.51
CA LEU A 173 -11.11 32.48 10.58
C LEU A 173 -12.26 33.12 9.76
N LYS A 174 -11.98 33.70 8.58
CA LYS A 174 -13.05 34.26 7.73
C LYS A 174 -13.41 33.49 6.46
N GLU A 175 -12.67 32.46 6.04
CA GLU A 175 -12.90 31.85 4.72
C GLU A 175 -13.61 30.47 4.69
N ASP A 176 -13.68 29.71 5.78
CA ASP A 176 -14.06 28.27 5.66
C ASP A 176 -15.54 27.90 5.92
N LYS A 177 -16.45 28.86 6.10
CA LYS A 177 -17.87 28.53 6.36
C LYS A 177 -18.65 28.07 5.11
N GLU A 178 -18.15 28.33 3.91
CA GLU A 178 -18.81 27.86 2.67
C GLU A 178 -18.34 26.48 2.19
N HIS A 179 -17.15 26.02 2.61
CA HIS A 179 -16.59 24.76 2.09
C HIS A 179 -17.12 23.48 2.79
N LYS A 180 -17.74 23.62 3.96
CA LYS A 180 -18.17 22.47 4.78
C LYS A 180 -19.49 21.81 4.31
N ILE A 181 -20.24 22.44 3.41
CA ILE A 181 -21.50 21.89 2.87
C ILE A 181 -21.27 21.10 1.57
N GLU A 182 -20.12 21.26 0.91
CA GLU A 182 -19.81 20.57 -0.35
C GLU A 182 -19.15 19.21 -0.14
N LEU A 183 -18.35 19.03 0.92
CA LEU A 183 -17.58 17.80 1.15
C LEU A 183 -18.46 16.58 1.54
N ILE A 184 -19.61 16.80 2.19
CA ILE A 184 -20.52 15.72 2.61
C ILE A 184 -21.46 15.28 1.47
N LYS A 185 -21.61 16.09 0.40
CA LYS A 185 -22.44 15.75 -0.76
C LYS A 185 -21.68 15.06 -1.90
N LYS A 186 -20.35 14.93 -1.79
CA LYS A 186 -19.49 14.28 -2.79
C LYS A 186 -19.07 12.85 -2.42
N ILE A 187 -19.84 12.16 -1.58
CA ILE A 187 -19.93 10.70 -1.69
C ILE A 187 -20.74 10.45 -2.97
N ASN A 188 -20.07 10.60 -4.10
CA ASN A 188 -20.63 10.28 -5.40
C ASN A 188 -21.10 8.83 -5.31
N LYS A 189 -22.39 8.64 -5.61
CA LYS A 189 -22.97 7.32 -5.80
C LYS A 189 -22.06 6.58 -6.76
N GLN A 190 -21.36 5.54 -6.27
CA GLN A 190 -20.48 4.70 -7.05
C GLN A 190 -21.24 4.34 -8.34
N ARG A 191 -20.78 4.89 -9.47
CA ARG A 191 -21.39 4.58 -10.77
C ARG A 191 -20.92 3.19 -11.11
N ASN A 192 -21.76 2.20 -10.86
CA ASN A 192 -21.44 0.80 -11.12
C ASN A 192 -21.27 0.49 -12.62
N ASP A 193 -21.64 1.42 -13.49
CA ASP A 193 -21.63 1.26 -14.95
C ASP A 193 -20.95 2.48 -15.63
N ASP A 194 -19.70 2.78 -15.30
CA ASP A 194 -18.94 3.79 -16.05
C ASP A 194 -18.45 3.16 -17.37
N PRO A 195 -18.79 3.74 -18.54
CA PRO A 195 -18.42 3.16 -19.84
C PRO A 195 -16.92 3.14 -20.10
N HIS A 196 -16.11 3.84 -19.29
CA HIS A 196 -14.66 3.85 -19.41
C HIS A 196 -14.02 2.71 -18.62
N ASP A 197 -14.74 2.04 -17.72
CA ASP A 197 -14.23 0.90 -16.95
C ASP A 197 -13.68 -0.17 -17.89
N CYS A 198 -12.42 -0.55 -17.69
CA CYS A 198 -11.71 -1.44 -18.60
C CYS A 198 -10.69 -2.33 -17.88
N CYS A 199 -10.29 -3.42 -18.53
CA CYS A 199 -9.24 -4.31 -18.03
C CYS A 199 -8.13 -4.41 -19.07
N VAL A 200 -6.89 -4.57 -18.60
CA VAL A 200 -5.77 -4.90 -19.47
C VAL A 200 -6.03 -6.24 -20.20
N PRO A 201 -5.32 -6.53 -21.30
CA PRO A 201 -5.42 -7.82 -21.97
C PRO A 201 -4.90 -8.96 -21.09
N ASP A 202 -5.43 -10.17 -21.28
CA ASP A 202 -5.07 -11.37 -20.49
C ASP A 202 -3.56 -11.67 -20.44
N SER A 203 -2.80 -11.20 -21.43
CA SER A 203 -1.35 -11.39 -21.45
C SER A 203 -0.64 -10.26 -22.19
N TYR A 204 0.37 -9.68 -21.56
CA TYR A 204 1.18 -8.64 -22.19
C TYR A 204 2.55 -8.47 -21.49
N VAL A 205 3.46 -7.81 -22.19
CA VAL A 205 4.76 -7.41 -21.67
C VAL A 205 4.93 -5.91 -21.87
N ASN A 206 5.06 -5.13 -20.80
CA ASN A 206 5.31 -3.67 -20.88
C ASN A 206 6.64 -3.31 -20.25
N ALA A 207 7.29 -2.27 -20.77
CA ALA A 207 8.40 -1.63 -20.09
C ALA A 207 7.89 -0.51 -19.17
N PHE A 208 8.65 -0.18 -18.14
CA PHE A 208 8.32 0.92 -17.24
C PHE A 208 9.55 1.71 -16.81
N PHE A 209 9.32 2.96 -16.41
CA PHE A 209 10.27 3.87 -15.78
C PHE A 209 9.61 4.49 -14.55
N HIS A 210 10.19 4.25 -13.38
CA HIS A 210 9.74 4.79 -12.10
C HIS A 210 10.75 5.83 -11.59
N SER A 211 10.23 6.97 -11.16
CA SER A 211 11.03 8.05 -10.58
C SER A 211 10.36 8.60 -9.33
N ILE A 212 11.17 8.85 -8.29
CA ILE A 212 10.76 9.57 -7.08
C ILE A 212 11.73 10.75 -6.91
N PRO A 213 11.41 11.94 -7.45
CA PRO A 213 12.32 13.08 -7.47
C PRO A 213 12.82 13.51 -6.08
N ALA A 214 11.96 13.39 -5.06
CA ALA A 214 12.26 13.81 -3.69
C ALA A 214 13.47 13.09 -3.06
N ILE A 215 13.82 11.90 -3.54
CA ILE A 215 14.94 11.09 -3.03
C ILE A 215 15.93 10.69 -4.13
N ASP A 216 15.86 11.35 -5.30
CA ASP A 216 16.63 11.01 -6.50
C ASP A 216 16.64 9.51 -6.84
N TYR A 217 15.48 8.86 -6.63
CA TYR A 217 15.33 7.44 -6.91
C TYR A 217 14.85 7.22 -8.35
N ARG A 218 15.46 6.25 -9.02
CA ARG A 218 15.07 5.82 -10.36
C ARG A 218 15.12 4.30 -10.49
N SER A 219 14.11 3.74 -11.12
CA SER A 219 14.14 2.34 -11.56
C SER A 219 13.47 2.18 -12.92
N GLU A 220 13.85 1.13 -13.64
CA GLU A 220 13.31 0.82 -14.96
C GLU A 220 13.27 -0.69 -15.15
N GLY A 221 12.40 -1.18 -16.03
CA GLY A 221 12.24 -2.61 -16.14
C GLY A 221 11.18 -3.10 -17.10
N LEU A 222 10.87 -4.38 -16.96
CA LEU A 222 9.84 -5.10 -17.70
C LEU A 222 8.86 -5.74 -16.73
N ILE A 223 7.58 -5.66 -17.08
CA ILE A 223 6.48 -6.39 -16.46
C ILE A 223 5.98 -7.42 -17.46
N PHE A 224 5.89 -8.67 -17.02
CA PHE A 224 5.26 -9.78 -17.71
C PHE A 224 4.01 -10.16 -16.94
N TYR A 225 2.85 -10.05 -17.57
CA TYR A 225 1.55 -10.31 -16.95
C TYR A 225 0.84 -11.44 -17.70
N ASP A 226 0.39 -12.47 -17.00
CA ASP A 226 -0.43 -13.56 -17.55
C ASP A 226 -1.59 -13.87 -16.61
N GLN A 227 -2.78 -13.43 -17.00
CA GLN A 227 -4.02 -13.58 -16.27
C GLN A 227 -4.48 -15.03 -16.17
N LYS A 228 -4.34 -15.80 -17.25
CA LYS A 228 -4.81 -17.19 -17.29
C LYS A 228 -3.98 -18.08 -16.38
N ALA A 229 -2.66 -17.86 -16.37
CA ALA A 229 -1.75 -18.54 -15.45
C ALA A 229 -1.80 -17.97 -14.03
N ARG A 230 -2.38 -16.78 -13.84
CA ARG A 230 -2.31 -15.98 -12.60
C ARG A 230 -0.86 -15.80 -12.15
N GLN A 231 -0.03 -15.36 -13.09
CA GLN A 231 1.40 -15.18 -12.90
C GLN A 231 1.82 -13.79 -13.35
N MET A 232 2.77 -13.22 -12.61
CA MET A 232 3.42 -11.98 -12.97
C MET A 232 4.92 -12.13 -12.75
N ARG A 233 5.71 -11.53 -13.62
CA ARG A 233 7.14 -11.36 -13.41
C ARG A 233 7.51 -9.91 -13.61
N VAL A 234 8.37 -9.40 -12.75
CA VAL A 234 8.98 -8.09 -12.92
C VAL A 234 10.49 -8.24 -12.94
N THR A 235 11.13 -7.70 -13.96
CA THR A 235 12.57 -7.49 -13.96
C THR A 235 12.80 -6.00 -13.81
N VAL A 236 13.53 -5.59 -12.78
CA VAL A 236 13.75 -4.16 -12.47
C VAL A 236 15.22 -3.89 -12.23
N THR A 237 15.72 -2.84 -12.85
CA THR A 237 17.02 -2.24 -12.59
C THR A 237 16.80 -1.00 -11.75
N VAL A 238 17.47 -0.90 -10.61
CA VAL A 238 17.38 0.25 -9.70
C VAL A 238 18.73 0.97 -9.69
N ASN A 239 18.70 2.31 -9.84
CA ASN A 239 19.89 3.18 -9.77
C ASN A 239 21.08 2.76 -10.66
N GLY A 240 20.81 2.17 -11.83
CA GLY A 240 21.83 1.72 -12.79
C GLY A 240 22.21 0.24 -12.67
N GLY A 241 21.83 -0.44 -11.59
CA GLY A 241 21.99 -1.88 -11.41
C GLY A 241 23.43 -2.34 -11.21
N HIS A 242 24.32 -1.45 -10.75
CA HIS A 242 25.75 -1.71 -10.64
C HIS A 242 26.12 -2.54 -9.41
N GLY A 243 25.25 -2.65 -8.39
CA GLY A 243 25.57 -3.39 -7.16
C GLY A 243 26.33 -2.55 -6.13
N ASN A 244 26.40 -1.22 -6.30
CA ASN A 244 27.20 -0.36 -5.41
C ASN A 244 26.58 -0.20 -4.02
N THR A 245 25.27 -0.40 -3.91
CA THR A 245 24.51 -0.39 -2.65
C THR A 245 23.59 -1.59 -2.60
N THR A 246 22.99 -1.87 -1.44
CA THR A 246 21.97 -2.93 -1.29
C THR A 246 20.76 -2.72 -2.20
N TYR A 247 20.49 -1.47 -2.60
CA TYR A 247 19.32 -1.09 -3.41
C TYR A 247 19.67 -0.82 -4.89
N ASP A 248 20.95 -0.67 -5.22
CA ASP A 248 21.42 -0.54 -6.60
C ASP A 248 21.70 -1.94 -7.16
N SER A 249 20.75 -2.54 -7.85
CA SER A 249 20.89 -3.88 -8.41
C SER A 249 19.89 -4.13 -9.53
N VAL A 250 20.04 -5.28 -10.19
CA VAL A 250 18.99 -5.86 -11.03
C VAL A 250 18.26 -6.95 -10.24
N PHE A 251 16.94 -6.82 -10.16
CA PHE A 251 16.09 -7.74 -9.44
C PHE A 251 15.13 -8.46 -10.39
N ASP A 252 14.90 -9.74 -10.14
CA ASP A 252 13.76 -10.48 -10.69
C ASP A 252 12.78 -10.80 -9.58
N MET A 253 11.52 -10.51 -9.84
CA MET A 253 10.39 -10.85 -8.99
C MET A 253 9.50 -11.82 -9.75
N TRP A 254 9.37 -13.05 -9.27
CA TRP A 254 8.41 -14.03 -9.82
C TRP A 254 7.26 -14.19 -8.86
N MET A 255 6.06 -13.90 -9.33
CA MET A 255 4.84 -13.94 -8.55
C MET A 255 3.92 -15.00 -9.16
N ASN A 256 3.68 -16.07 -8.40
CA ASN A 256 2.73 -17.11 -8.77
C ASN A 256 1.58 -17.11 -7.77
N PHE A 257 0.46 -16.51 -8.17
CA PHE A 257 -0.69 -16.33 -7.29
C PHE A 257 -1.49 -17.62 -7.11
N THR A 258 -1.35 -18.59 -8.02
CA THR A 258 -1.91 -19.95 -7.84
C THR A 258 -1.19 -20.66 -6.69
N SER A 259 0.13 -20.48 -6.59
CA SER A 259 0.94 -21.03 -5.50
C SER A 259 1.24 -20.01 -4.40
N GLY A 260 0.58 -18.84 -4.37
CA GLY A 260 0.81 -17.75 -3.40
C GLY A 260 2.27 -17.37 -3.09
N TYR A 261 3.21 -17.66 -4.00
CA TYR A 261 4.65 -17.47 -3.76
C TYR A 261 5.18 -16.30 -4.59
N GLN A 262 5.94 -15.44 -3.92
CA GLN A 262 6.77 -14.42 -4.52
C GLN A 262 8.24 -14.68 -4.25
N TYR A 263 9.02 -14.89 -5.32
CA TYR A 263 10.46 -14.95 -5.24
C TYR A 263 11.06 -13.60 -5.58
N TYR A 264 11.95 -13.09 -4.74
CA TYR A 264 12.69 -11.84 -4.96
C TYR A 264 14.18 -12.17 -5.08
N TYR A 265 14.72 -12.06 -6.29
CA TYR A 265 16.09 -12.45 -6.62
C TYR A 265 16.93 -11.25 -6.99
N ASN A 266 18.04 -11.05 -6.29
CA ASN A 266 19.03 -10.05 -6.61
C ASN A 266 20.10 -10.67 -7.52
N ARG A 267 20.14 -10.27 -8.80
CA ARG A 267 21.06 -10.85 -9.80
C ARG A 267 22.52 -10.63 -9.46
N ASN A 268 22.86 -9.47 -8.88
CA ASN A 268 24.25 -9.10 -8.58
C ASN A 268 24.82 -9.96 -7.45
N THR A 269 24.01 -10.26 -6.43
CA THR A 269 24.46 -11.04 -5.27
C THR A 269 24.15 -12.54 -5.38
N GLY A 270 23.28 -12.93 -6.31
CA GLY A 270 22.75 -14.29 -6.43
C GLY A 270 21.86 -14.73 -5.27
N LYS A 271 21.48 -13.81 -4.37
CA LYS A 271 20.60 -14.10 -3.23
C LYS A 271 19.14 -14.08 -3.66
N CYS A 272 18.35 -14.99 -3.09
CA CYS A 272 16.92 -15.05 -3.30
C CYS A 272 16.18 -15.13 -1.98
N ASP A 273 15.10 -14.37 -1.89
CA ASP A 273 14.15 -14.38 -0.79
C ASP A 273 12.80 -14.92 -1.25
N LEU A 274 12.08 -15.58 -0.35
CA LEU A 274 10.74 -16.09 -0.57
C LEU A 274 9.74 -15.33 0.33
N TYR A 275 8.71 -14.81 -0.29
CA TYR A 275 7.60 -14.09 0.34
C TYR A 275 6.27 -14.70 -0.09
N GLY A 276 5.23 -14.39 0.67
CA GLY A 276 3.85 -14.68 0.34
C GLY A 276 3.29 -13.62 -0.59
N LEU A 277 2.24 -14.00 -1.31
CA LEU A 277 1.46 -13.09 -2.15
C LEU A 277 0.09 -12.85 -1.53
N ASP A 278 -0.49 -11.72 -1.91
CA ASP A 278 -1.92 -11.50 -1.79
C ASP A 278 -2.69 -12.31 -2.85
N TYR A 279 -4.00 -12.16 -2.86
CA TYR A 279 -4.85 -12.78 -3.85
C TYR A 279 -4.58 -12.23 -5.26
N TRP A 280 -4.78 -13.10 -6.26
CA TRP A 280 -4.82 -12.65 -7.64
C TRP A 280 -5.91 -11.61 -7.83
N ASN A 281 -5.56 -10.51 -8.51
CA ASN A 281 -6.52 -9.57 -9.04
C ASN A 281 -6.24 -9.34 -10.52
N ASP A 282 -7.31 -9.24 -11.30
CA ASP A 282 -7.18 -8.80 -12.69
C ASP A 282 -6.76 -7.33 -12.68
N TRP A 283 -5.88 -6.90 -13.59
CA TRP A 283 -5.46 -5.51 -13.61
C TRP A 283 -6.50 -4.71 -14.39
N CYS A 284 -7.44 -4.13 -13.64
CA CYS A 284 -8.57 -3.41 -14.19
C CYS A 284 -8.67 -2.01 -13.58
N PHE A 285 -9.27 -1.10 -14.34
CA PHE A 285 -9.45 0.29 -13.98
C PHE A 285 -10.94 0.60 -14.06
N GLY A 286 -11.40 1.42 -13.13
CA GLY A 286 -12.82 1.75 -13.02
C GLY A 286 -13.51 1.25 -11.77
N ASN A 287 -14.74 1.74 -11.61
CA ASN A 287 -15.55 1.52 -10.41
C ASN A 287 -16.12 0.11 -10.35
N LYS A 288 -16.42 -0.50 -11.50
CA LYS A 288 -16.94 -1.86 -11.62
C LYS A 288 -16.04 -2.93 -10.97
N TYR A 289 -14.74 -2.68 -10.93
CA TYR A 289 -13.74 -3.63 -10.42
C TYR A 289 -13.24 -3.30 -9.01
N ASN A 290 -13.74 -2.21 -8.40
CA ASN A 290 -13.29 -1.69 -7.10
C ASN A 290 -11.77 -1.48 -6.98
N GLN A 291 -11.08 -1.16 -8.08
CA GLN A 291 -9.62 -0.92 -8.09
C GLN A 291 -9.25 0.56 -8.14
N SER A 292 -10.18 1.40 -8.63
CA SER A 292 -10.07 2.85 -8.60
C SER A 292 -11.40 3.45 -8.13
N GLU A 293 -11.34 4.53 -7.36
CA GLU A 293 -12.51 5.13 -6.69
C GLU A 293 -13.26 6.12 -7.59
N ASP A 294 -12.51 6.92 -8.35
CA ASP A 294 -13.08 8.04 -9.10
C ASP A 294 -12.56 8.06 -10.54
N PHE A 295 -13.48 7.99 -11.50
CA PHE A 295 -13.19 8.40 -12.86
C PHE A 295 -12.91 9.92 -12.89
N VAL A 296 -11.76 10.31 -13.44
CA VAL A 296 -11.30 11.70 -13.46
C VAL A 296 -11.57 12.35 -14.81
N ALA A 297 -11.15 11.71 -15.89
CA ALA A 297 -11.25 12.24 -17.24
C ALA A 297 -11.11 11.12 -18.29
N ALA A 298 -11.66 11.32 -19.49
CA ALA A 298 -11.46 10.45 -20.65
C ALA A 298 -10.92 11.23 -21.84
N ASP A 299 -10.29 10.48 -22.74
CA ASP A 299 -9.83 10.95 -24.05
C ASP A 299 -8.89 12.17 -24.01
N ILE A 300 -8.18 12.36 -22.90
CA ILE A 300 -7.23 13.46 -22.74
C ILE A 300 -5.83 13.07 -23.23
N PRO A 301 -4.95 14.01 -23.60
CA PRO A 301 -3.56 13.66 -23.88
C PRO A 301 -2.91 12.92 -22.70
N CYS A 302 -2.31 11.76 -22.97
CA CYS A 302 -1.56 11.01 -21.96
C CYS A 302 -0.44 11.85 -21.34
N SER A 303 -0.24 11.76 -20.01
CA SER A 303 0.84 12.49 -19.37
C SER A 303 2.19 11.77 -19.45
N SER A 304 2.20 10.48 -19.82
CA SER A 304 3.43 9.72 -20.11
C SER A 304 4.14 10.30 -21.35
N PRO A 305 5.44 10.63 -21.27
CA PRO A 305 6.19 11.16 -22.42
C PRO A 305 6.60 10.06 -23.42
N PHE A 306 6.37 8.78 -23.10
CA PHE A 306 6.87 7.64 -23.87
C PHE A 306 5.82 7.00 -24.79
N GLY A 307 4.56 7.46 -24.73
CA GLY A 307 3.55 7.04 -25.69
C GLY A 307 3.66 7.83 -26.99
N PRO A 308 3.25 7.25 -28.14
CA PRO A 308 2.73 8.05 -29.24
C PRO A 308 1.68 9.04 -28.71
N SER A 309 1.37 10.10 -29.46
CA SER A 309 0.34 11.11 -29.14
C SER A 309 -1.03 10.46 -28.94
N HIS A 310 -1.22 9.82 -27.80
CA HIS A 310 -2.36 9.00 -27.46
C HIS A 310 -3.26 9.76 -26.52
N GLN A 311 -4.52 9.42 -26.62
CA GLN A 311 -5.51 9.77 -25.63
C GLN A 311 -5.47 8.73 -24.50
N CYS A 312 -5.74 9.19 -23.29
CA CYS A 312 -5.76 8.41 -22.06
C CYS A 312 -7.04 8.66 -21.28
N ASN A 313 -7.47 7.62 -20.59
CA ASN A 313 -8.47 7.70 -19.54
C ASN A 313 -7.75 7.78 -18.19
N GLN A 314 -8.34 8.50 -17.24
CA GLN A 314 -7.77 8.77 -15.94
C GLN A 314 -8.72 8.34 -14.82
N TRP A 315 -8.15 7.67 -13.83
CA TRP A 315 -8.83 7.31 -12.58
C TRP A 315 -8.00 7.70 -11.37
N ARG A 316 -8.66 7.88 -10.24
CA ARG A 316 -8.04 8.21 -8.97
C ARG A 316 -8.37 7.15 -7.91
N ASN A 317 -7.40 6.83 -7.07
CA ASN A 317 -7.58 6.10 -5.82
C ASN A 317 -6.72 6.78 -4.74
N GLY A 318 -7.34 7.50 -3.81
CA GLY A 318 -6.62 8.37 -2.88
C GLY A 318 -5.70 9.38 -3.61
N GLU A 319 -4.40 9.31 -3.33
CA GLU A 319 -3.37 10.18 -3.95
C GLU A 319 -2.88 9.68 -5.31
N PHE A 320 -3.25 8.47 -5.73
CA PHE A 320 -2.79 7.89 -6.98
C PHE A 320 -3.68 8.31 -8.13
N LEU A 321 -3.07 8.83 -9.19
CA LEU A 321 -3.67 9.04 -10.49
C LEU A 321 -3.17 7.96 -11.45
N PHE A 322 -4.09 7.12 -11.91
CA PHE A 322 -3.84 6.05 -12.88
C PHE A 322 -4.26 6.54 -14.26
N GLU A 323 -3.43 6.27 -15.26
CA GLU A 323 -3.75 6.51 -16.66
C GLU A 323 -3.62 5.21 -17.45
N THR A 324 -4.60 4.95 -18.31
CA THR A 324 -4.49 3.93 -19.35
C THR A 324 -4.62 4.59 -20.71
N TYR A 325 -4.03 3.97 -21.73
CA TYR A 325 -4.34 4.37 -23.10
C TYR A 325 -5.85 4.20 -23.34
N ALA A 326 -6.49 5.23 -23.90
CA ALA A 326 -7.91 5.25 -24.25
C ALA A 326 -8.21 4.37 -25.48
N SER A 327 -7.18 3.79 -26.12
CA SER A 327 -7.36 2.73 -27.10
C SER A 327 -8.06 1.51 -26.46
N ASP A 328 -8.67 0.70 -27.32
CA ASP A 328 -9.45 -0.53 -27.03
C ASP A 328 -8.79 -1.58 -26.11
N LYS A 329 -7.54 -1.35 -25.67
CA LYS A 329 -6.71 -2.33 -24.95
C LYS A 329 -6.45 -1.99 -23.50
N CYS A 330 -6.81 -0.80 -23.02
CA CYS A 330 -6.70 -0.43 -21.60
C CYS A 330 -5.31 -0.67 -20.97
N LEU A 331 -4.24 -0.65 -21.77
CA LEU A 331 -2.89 -0.84 -21.25
C LEU A 331 -2.50 0.34 -20.35
N PRO A 332 -1.78 0.09 -19.24
CA PRO A 332 -1.34 1.18 -18.36
C PRO A 332 -0.40 2.12 -19.12
N SER A 333 -0.59 3.42 -18.93
CA SER A 333 0.22 4.51 -19.48
C SER A 333 1.04 5.18 -18.40
N SER A 334 0.44 5.50 -17.25
CA SER A 334 1.17 6.00 -16.10
C SER A 334 0.46 5.79 -14.77
N ILE A 335 1.23 5.85 -13.68
CA ILE A 335 0.75 6.06 -12.31
C ILE A 335 1.50 7.26 -11.76
N SER A 336 0.83 8.20 -11.12
CA SER A 336 1.47 9.38 -10.55
C SER A 336 0.84 9.84 -9.25
N ARG A 337 1.58 10.65 -8.49
CA ARG A 337 1.16 11.23 -7.22
C ARG A 337 1.49 12.72 -7.13
N PRO A 338 0.80 13.50 -6.27
CA PRO A 338 1.11 14.91 -6.03
C PRO A 338 2.55 15.17 -5.59
N SER A 339 3.20 14.21 -4.93
CA SER A 339 4.62 14.28 -4.52
C SER A 339 5.62 14.33 -5.68
N GLY A 340 5.16 14.11 -6.92
CA GLY A 340 6.00 13.98 -8.10
C GLY A 340 6.52 12.57 -8.34
N GLU A 341 6.23 11.61 -7.45
CA GLU A 341 6.43 10.18 -7.74
C GLU A 341 5.62 9.78 -8.97
N ARG A 342 6.27 9.03 -9.88
CA ARG A 342 5.67 8.66 -11.15
C ARG A 342 6.25 7.38 -11.72
N ILE A 343 5.37 6.51 -12.20
CA ILE A 343 5.70 5.36 -13.04
C ILE A 343 5.12 5.64 -14.43
N ASN A 344 5.96 5.66 -15.46
CA ASN A 344 5.53 5.72 -16.84
C ASN A 344 5.71 4.35 -17.47
N TYR A 345 4.69 3.90 -18.18
CA TYR A 345 4.75 2.67 -18.95
C TYR A 345 4.99 3.02 -20.42
N VAL A 346 5.71 2.15 -21.11
CA VAL A 346 5.83 2.16 -22.56
C VAL A 346 4.92 1.07 -23.09
N GLU A 347 4.09 1.42 -24.09
CA GLU A 347 3.23 0.45 -24.75
C GLU A 347 4.08 -0.74 -25.22
N GLY A 348 3.73 -1.90 -24.69
CA GLY A 348 4.46 -3.12 -24.93
C GLY A 348 3.73 -4.08 -25.86
N ARG A 349 4.04 -5.37 -25.73
CA ARG A 349 3.50 -6.41 -26.63
C ARG A 349 2.39 -7.17 -25.95
N ILE A 350 1.19 -7.12 -26.54
CA ILE A 350 0.06 -7.99 -26.18
C ILE A 350 0.26 -9.37 -26.82
N GLY A 351 -0.06 -10.42 -26.08
CA GLY A 351 -0.05 -11.79 -26.57
C GLY A 351 0.55 -12.78 -25.57
N PRO A 352 0.60 -14.06 -25.95
CA PRO A 352 1.07 -15.11 -25.06
C PRO A 352 2.52 -14.90 -24.65
N ILE A 353 2.80 -15.22 -23.39
CA ILE A 353 4.14 -15.18 -22.81
C ILE A 353 4.64 -16.62 -22.69
N LEU A 354 5.91 -16.84 -23.04
CA LEU A 354 6.50 -18.17 -22.90
C LEU A 354 6.45 -18.61 -21.42
N PRO A 355 5.95 -19.81 -21.10
CA PRO A 355 5.87 -20.27 -19.70
C PRO A 355 7.23 -20.27 -18.98
N SER A 356 8.33 -20.46 -19.72
CA SER A 356 9.69 -20.38 -19.19
C SER A 356 10.03 -19.01 -18.58
N THR A 357 9.32 -17.94 -18.96
CA THR A 357 9.47 -16.60 -18.37
C THR A 357 9.16 -16.61 -16.89
N PHE A 358 8.19 -17.42 -16.46
CA PHE A 358 7.70 -17.48 -15.09
C PHE A 358 8.42 -18.51 -14.22
N VAL A 359 9.39 -19.24 -14.76
CA VAL A 359 10.20 -20.20 -13.99
C VAL A 359 11.24 -19.41 -13.17
N PRO A 360 11.23 -19.51 -11.82
CA PRO A 360 12.19 -18.83 -10.98
C PRO A 360 13.62 -19.31 -11.20
N ASN A 361 14.60 -18.46 -10.86
CA ASN A 361 16.01 -18.87 -10.85
C ASN A 361 16.22 -20.11 -9.94
N PRO A 362 17.06 -21.09 -10.31
CA PRO A 362 17.33 -22.26 -9.46
C PRO A 362 17.79 -21.94 -8.03
N ALA A 363 18.43 -20.79 -7.79
CA ALA A 363 18.78 -20.33 -6.45
C ALA A 363 17.54 -20.05 -5.57
N CYS A 364 16.43 -19.60 -6.18
CA CYS A 364 15.16 -19.34 -5.50
C CYS A 364 14.42 -20.62 -5.12
N LEU A 365 14.49 -21.65 -5.95
CA LEU A 365 13.83 -22.94 -5.70
C LEU A 365 14.40 -23.67 -4.47
N LYS A 366 15.57 -23.24 -3.97
CA LYS A 366 16.16 -23.76 -2.73
C LYS A 366 15.55 -23.12 -1.47
N GLN A 367 14.84 -22.00 -1.60
CA GLN A 367 14.23 -21.31 -0.46
C GLN A 367 13.00 -22.09 0.01
N LYS A 368 13.03 -22.48 1.29
CA LYS A 368 11.92 -23.18 1.96
C LYS A 368 11.26 -22.35 3.06
N LYS A 369 11.94 -21.31 3.54
CA LYS A 369 11.45 -20.45 4.61
C LYS A 369 10.92 -19.17 3.99
N MET A 370 9.62 -18.95 4.13
CA MET A 370 8.99 -17.70 3.75
C MET A 370 9.30 -16.63 4.80
N LYS A 371 9.66 -15.42 4.38
CA LYS A 371 9.94 -14.30 5.29
C LYS A 371 8.65 -13.69 5.84
N HIS A 372 7.60 -13.60 5.01
CA HIS A 372 6.25 -13.10 5.37
C HIS A 372 5.19 -13.85 4.55
N ALA A 373 4.08 -14.33 5.15
CA ALA A 373 3.00 -15.14 4.53
C ALA A 373 1.60 -14.83 5.12
N SER A 374 0.49 -14.72 4.40
CA SER A 374 -0.82 -14.69 5.11
C SER A 374 -0.94 -15.90 6.09
N PRO A 375 -1.41 -15.75 7.35
CA PRO A 375 -1.43 -16.83 8.34
C PRO A 375 -2.20 -18.08 7.89
N ARG A 376 -3.26 -17.94 7.09
CA ARG A 376 -4.01 -19.08 6.53
C ARG A 376 -3.29 -19.76 5.37
N TRP A 377 -2.43 -19.05 4.66
CA TRP A 377 -1.64 -19.62 3.58
C TRP A 377 -0.74 -20.77 4.06
N MET A 378 -0.20 -20.67 5.29
CA MET A 378 0.59 -21.74 5.90
C MET A 378 -0.23 -23.00 6.25
N GLN A 379 -1.56 -22.94 6.34
CA GLN A 379 -2.37 -24.11 6.75
C GLN A 379 -2.66 -25.10 5.62
N PHE A 380 -2.54 -24.68 4.35
CA PHE A 380 -2.87 -25.53 3.20
C PHE A 380 -1.66 -26.22 2.55
N HIS A 381 -0.44 -25.94 3.02
CA HIS A 381 0.80 -26.36 2.36
C HIS A 381 1.85 -27.02 3.27
N PHE A 382 1.46 -27.46 4.48
CA PHE A 382 2.26 -28.33 5.34
C PHE A 382 1.55 -29.62 5.70
#